data_AF-A0A951X3M2-F1
#
_entry.id   AF-A0A951X3M2-F1
#
_cell.length_a   1.000
_cell.length_b   1.000
_cell.length_c   1.000
_cell.angle_alpha   90.00
_cell.angle_beta   90.00
_cell.angle_gamma   90.00
#
_symmetry.space_group_name_H-M   'P 1'
#
loop_
_entity.id
_entity.type
_entity.pdbx_description
1 polymer ?
#
loop_
_entity_poly.entity_id
_entity_poly.type
_entity_poly.pdbx_seq_one_letter_code
_entity_poly.pdbx_strand_id
1 'polypeptide(L)'
;MPRHATELTPLTRKEFYALASHCRKYASHLACFDQHRVNLKECNRFNGWLRSLKQYDLLAPTLTALKPARPVARWQVMVIMIVMWLIMAMTLPGMLSRQMLTIVMASWLFTIVANLFIPEFVYGTTVELLEAKVLLIVDTLLELLNSGTMEFTEAAFFKAREDLLAAHTELRQQIDLAHR
;
A
#
# COMPACT_ATOMS: atom_id res chain seq x y z
N MET A 1 3.96 29.51 -18.31
CA MET A 1 3.94 29.10 -16.89
C MET A 1 5.22 28.32 -16.61
N PRO A 2 6.14 28.83 -15.78
CA PRO A 2 7.39 28.14 -15.49
C PRO A 2 7.09 26.86 -14.69
N ARG A 3 7.56 25.71 -15.18
CA ARG A 3 7.54 24.45 -14.44
C ARG A 3 8.42 24.66 -13.22
N HIS A 4 7.87 24.60 -12.01
CA HIS A 4 8.68 24.41 -10.81
C HIS A 4 9.41 23.08 -10.99
N ALA A 5 10.69 23.15 -11.38
CA ALA A 5 11.60 22.03 -11.22
C ALA A 5 11.55 21.68 -9.73
N THR A 6 10.93 20.55 -9.41
CA THR A 6 10.92 20.06 -8.04
C THR A 6 12.36 19.67 -7.79
N GLU A 7 13.12 20.46 -7.03
CA GLU A 7 14.51 20.14 -6.70
C GLU A 7 14.50 18.80 -5.98
N LEU A 8 14.93 17.75 -6.68
CA LEU A 8 15.05 16.42 -6.12
C LEU A 8 16.16 16.47 -5.08
N THR A 9 15.87 15.93 -3.90
CA THR A 9 16.83 15.92 -2.80
C THR A 9 17.91 14.88 -3.12
N PRO A 10 19.21 15.23 -3.05
CA PRO A 10 20.27 14.26 -3.29
C PRO A 10 20.22 13.19 -2.21
N LEU A 11 20.18 11.92 -2.62
CA LEU A 11 20.19 10.80 -1.71
C LEU A 11 21.60 10.62 -1.14
N THR A 12 21.79 11.04 0.11
CA THR A 12 23.10 10.90 0.77
C THR A 12 23.29 9.51 1.36
N ARG A 13 24.56 9.12 1.60
CA ARG A 13 24.93 7.85 2.24
C ARG A 13 24.23 7.62 3.59
N LYS A 14 24.08 8.69 4.39
CA LYS A 14 23.40 8.64 5.69
C LYS A 14 21.92 8.32 5.53
N GLU A 15 21.26 8.98 4.58
CA GLU A 15 19.85 8.76 4.27
C GLU A 15 19.63 7.34 3.74
N PHE A 16 20.49 6.86 2.84
CA PHE A 16 20.41 5.48 2.34
C PHE A 16 20.53 4.46 3.47
N TYR A 17 21.50 4.63 4.38
CA TYR A 17 21.67 3.74 5.52
C TYR A 17 20.44 3.75 6.45
N ALA A 18 19.87 4.94 6.69
CA ALA A 18 18.64 5.07 7.46
C ALA A 18 17.45 4.38 6.77
N LEU A 19 17.35 4.47 5.44
CA LEU A 19 16.34 3.79 4.65
C LEU A 19 16.48 2.27 4.69
N ALA A 20 17.71 1.74 4.58
CA ALA A 20 17.97 0.30 4.70
C ALA A 20 17.54 -0.24 6.07
N SER A 21 17.92 0.43 7.15
CA SER A 21 17.48 0.07 8.50
C SER A 21 15.96 0.20 8.68
N HIS A 22 15.35 1.22 8.08
CA HIS A 22 13.90 1.40 8.08
C HIS A 22 13.19 0.26 7.38
N CYS A 23 13.67 -0.18 6.21
CA CYS A 23 13.08 -1.29 5.46
C CYS A 23 13.07 -2.58 6.28
N ARG A 24 14.18 -2.91 6.95
CA ARG A 24 14.26 -4.07 7.85
C ARG A 24 13.22 -4.01 8.96
N LYS A 25 13.14 -2.88 9.67
CA LYS A 25 12.16 -2.68 10.75
C LYS A 25 10.72 -2.74 10.21
N TYR A 26 10.48 -2.16 9.03
CA TYR A 26 9.16 -2.11 8.44
C TYR A 26 8.70 -3.50 7.98
N ALA A 27 9.57 -4.30 7.37
CA ALA A 27 9.30 -5.69 7.01
C ALA A 27 8.92 -6.54 8.25
N SER A 28 9.70 -6.45 9.33
CA SER A 28 9.36 -7.15 10.58
C SER A 28 8.06 -6.66 11.23
N HIS A 29 7.70 -5.39 11.00
CA HIS A 29 6.46 -4.83 11.52
C HIS A 29 5.24 -5.30 10.71
N LEU A 30 5.38 -5.43 9.39
CA LEU A 30 4.32 -5.95 8.52
C LEU A 30 3.97 -7.40 8.82
N ALA A 31 4.97 -8.20 9.22
CA ALA A 31 4.82 -9.59 9.68
C ALA A 31 3.72 -9.81 10.73
N CYS A 32 3.47 -8.79 11.56
CA CYS A 32 2.54 -8.87 12.68
C CYS A 32 1.06 -8.70 12.27
N PHE A 33 0.76 -8.44 10.99
CA PHE A 33 -0.59 -8.18 10.51
C PHE A 33 -1.14 -9.31 9.65
N ASP A 34 -2.47 -9.39 9.59
CA ASP A 34 -3.18 -10.33 8.72
C ASP A 34 -2.97 -9.95 7.24
N GLN A 35 -2.31 -10.86 6.50
CA GLN A 35 -1.91 -10.74 5.10
C GLN A 35 -3.09 -10.34 4.18
N HIS A 36 -4.27 -10.90 4.41
CA HIS A 36 -5.42 -10.73 3.53
C HIS A 36 -6.32 -9.54 3.90
N ARG A 37 -6.00 -8.82 4.97
CA ARG A 37 -6.75 -7.64 5.41
C ARG A 37 -6.08 -6.35 4.99
N VAL A 38 -6.89 -5.32 4.85
CA VAL A 38 -6.41 -3.95 4.63
C VAL A 38 -6.16 -3.29 5.98
N ASN A 39 -4.91 -2.91 6.24
CA ASN A 39 -4.58 -2.05 7.38
C ASN A 39 -4.50 -0.59 6.93
N LEU A 40 -5.52 0.19 7.29
CA LEU A 40 -5.62 1.62 6.92
C LEU A 40 -4.43 2.45 7.42
N LYS A 41 -3.96 2.16 8.64
CA LYS A 41 -2.85 2.90 9.26
C LYS A 41 -1.56 2.64 8.48
N GLU A 42 -1.29 1.38 8.15
CA GLU A 42 -0.09 1.02 7.39
C GLU A 42 -0.15 1.48 5.94
N CYS A 43 -1.32 1.44 5.29
CA CYS A 43 -1.49 2.01 3.95
C CYS A 43 -1.16 3.52 3.93
N ASN A 44 -1.66 4.28 4.91
CA ASN A 44 -1.40 5.71 5.01
C ASN A 44 0.05 6.01 5.37
N ARG A 45 0.64 5.23 6.28
CA ARG A 45 2.06 5.32 6.64
C ARG A 45 2.96 5.08 5.43
N PHE A 46 2.68 4.01 4.68
CA PHE A 46 3.40 3.69 3.44
C PHE A 46 3.24 4.80 2.41
N ASN A 47 2.04 5.36 2.22
CA ASN A 47 1.83 6.46 1.28
C ASN A 47 2.61 7.73 1.65
N GLY A 48 2.69 8.03 2.95
CA GLY A 48 3.54 9.11 3.46
C GLY A 48 5.01 8.85 3.16
N TRP A 49 5.50 7.66 3.49
CA TRP A 49 6.89 7.26 3.25
C TRP A 49 7.25 7.22 1.76
N LEU A 50 6.39 6.65 0.91
CA LEU A 50 6.58 6.60 -0.55
C LEU A 50 6.68 8.01 -1.14
N ARG A 51 5.90 8.97 -0.63
CA ARG A 51 6.01 10.36 -1.06
C ARG A 51 7.39 10.93 -0.75
N SER A 52 7.93 10.68 0.44
CA SER A 52 9.29 11.07 0.81
C SER A 52 10.33 10.36 -0.06
N LEU A 53 10.15 9.07 -0.36
CA LEU A 53 11.07 8.33 -1.24
C LEU A 53 11.13 8.88 -2.67
N LYS A 54 9.99 9.30 -3.22
CA LYS A 54 9.91 9.90 -4.56
C LYS A 54 10.58 11.27 -4.67
N GLN A 55 10.95 11.89 -3.55
CA GLN A 55 11.69 13.16 -3.55
C GLN A 55 13.20 12.96 -3.74
N TYR A 56 13.71 11.74 -3.57
CA TYR A 56 15.13 11.46 -3.77
C TYR A 56 15.46 11.26 -5.24
N ASP A 57 16.51 11.93 -5.71
CA ASP A 57 16.89 11.96 -7.14
C ASP A 57 17.15 10.56 -7.72
N LEU A 58 17.89 9.72 -6.99
CA LEU A 58 18.26 8.36 -7.40
C LEU A 58 17.10 7.35 -7.32
N LEU A 59 16.04 7.65 -6.56
CA LEU A 59 14.90 6.73 -6.37
C LEU A 59 13.66 7.17 -7.14
N ALA A 60 13.55 8.46 -7.47
CA ALA A 60 12.46 9.00 -8.27
C ALA A 60 12.23 8.25 -9.60
N PRO A 61 13.23 7.93 -10.44
CA PRO A 61 12.96 7.32 -11.75
C PRO A 61 12.28 5.95 -11.62
N THR A 62 12.73 5.11 -10.69
CA THR A 62 12.17 3.77 -10.49
C THR A 62 10.86 3.80 -9.71
N LEU A 63 10.73 4.68 -8.72
CA LEU A 63 9.58 4.71 -7.82
C LEU A 63 8.41 5.55 -8.35
N THR A 64 8.60 6.42 -9.35
CA THR A 64 7.50 7.21 -9.93
C THR A 64 6.39 6.33 -10.49
N ALA A 65 6.74 5.19 -11.10
CA ALA A 65 5.80 4.19 -11.60
C ALA A 65 5.01 3.47 -10.50
N LEU A 66 5.50 3.46 -9.26
CA LEU A 66 4.85 2.77 -8.15
C LEU A 66 3.58 3.52 -7.71
N LYS A 67 2.43 2.88 -7.87
CA LYS A 67 1.13 3.40 -7.42
C LYS A 67 1.04 3.40 -5.88
N PRO A 68 0.44 4.44 -5.27
CA PRO A 68 0.21 4.46 -3.83
C PRO A 68 -0.70 3.30 -3.39
N ALA A 69 -0.62 2.94 -2.11
CA ALA A 69 -1.53 2.00 -1.48
C ALA A 69 -2.94 2.61 -1.38
N ARG A 70 -3.97 1.79 -1.61
CA ARG A 70 -5.39 2.17 -1.49
C ARG A 70 -5.89 1.86 -0.08
N PRO A 71 -6.10 2.86 0.80
CA PRO A 71 -6.57 2.63 2.17
C PRO A 71 -8.09 2.45 2.17
N VAL A 72 -8.59 1.38 1.54
CA VAL A 72 -10.02 1.08 1.46
C VAL A 72 -10.28 -0.27 2.12
N ALA A 73 -10.83 -0.23 3.33
CA ALA A 73 -11.21 -1.42 4.08
C ALA A 73 -12.66 -1.84 3.76
N ARG A 74 -12.98 -3.12 3.96
CA ARG A 74 -14.32 -3.67 3.71
C ARG A 74 -15.43 -2.90 4.42
N TRP A 75 -15.21 -2.51 5.68
CA TRP A 75 -16.18 -1.73 6.46
C TRP A 75 -16.53 -0.40 5.80
N GLN A 76 -15.57 0.30 5.16
CA GLN A 76 -15.87 1.55 4.47
C GLN A 76 -16.82 1.34 3.29
N VAL A 77 -16.62 0.25 2.52
CA VAL A 77 -17.53 -0.12 1.43
C VAL A 77 -18.92 -0.47 1.98
N MET A 78 -18.98 -1.22 3.08
CA MET A 78 -20.24 -1.55 3.77
C MET A 78 -21.00 -0.30 4.21
N VAL A 79 -20.32 0.65 4.85
CA VAL A 79 -20.93 1.92 5.29
C VAL A 79 -21.48 2.69 4.10
N ILE A 80 -20.71 2.83 3.00
CA ILE A 80 -21.17 3.53 1.81
C ILE A 80 -22.44 2.89 1.24
N MET A 81 -22.48 1.55 1.13
CA MET A 81 -23.66 0.86 0.63
C MET A 81 -24.88 1.00 1.56
N ILE A 82 -24.68 0.98 2.89
CA ILE A 82 -25.76 1.20 3.86
C ILE A 82 -26.29 2.63 3.80
N VAL A 83 -25.40 3.63 3.74
CA VAL A 83 -25.81 5.04 3.60
C VAL A 83 -26.58 5.25 2.30
N MET A 84 -26.12 4.66 1.20
CA MET A 84 -26.81 4.73 -0.08
C MET A 84 -28.19 4.06 -0.03
N TRP A 85 -28.29 2.92 0.66
CA TRP A 85 -29.57 2.25 0.92
C TRP A 85 -30.54 3.14 1.69
N LEU A 86 -30.07 3.84 2.73
CA LEU A 86 -30.87 4.79 3.51
C LEU A 86 -31.35 5.97 2.65
N ILE A 87 -30.47 6.53 1.83
CA ILE A 87 -30.83 7.63 0.90
C ILE A 87 -31.94 7.16 -0.04
N MET A 88 -31.76 5.98 -0.66
CA MET A 88 -32.77 5.37 -1.53
C MET A 88 -34.10 5.15 -0.80
N ALA A 89 -34.06 4.68 0.45
CA ALA A 89 -35.25 4.47 1.27
C ALA A 89 -36.03 5.77 1.50
N MET A 90 -35.35 6.92 1.57
CA MET A 90 -35.97 8.23 1.80
C MET A 90 -36.45 8.90 0.51
N THR A 91 -35.77 8.69 -0.62
CA THR A 91 -36.02 9.44 -1.86
C THR A 91 -36.93 8.70 -2.86
N LEU A 92 -36.89 7.37 -2.89
CA LEU A 92 -37.68 6.56 -3.83
C LEU A 92 -39.18 6.43 -3.50
N PRO A 93 -39.66 6.54 -2.24
CA PRO A 93 -41.09 6.49 -1.95
C PRO A 93 -41.85 7.59 -2.69
N GLY A 94 -42.86 7.20 -3.47
CA GLY A 94 -43.65 8.14 -4.30
C GLY A 94 -43.13 8.31 -5.73
N MET A 95 -41.90 7.88 -6.03
CA MET A 95 -41.36 7.85 -7.39
C MET A 95 -41.59 6.48 -8.07
N LEU A 96 -41.66 5.40 -7.29
CA LEU A 96 -41.80 4.02 -7.77
C LEU A 96 -43.10 3.38 -7.26
N SER A 97 -43.59 2.37 -8.00
CA SER A 97 -44.67 1.50 -7.50
C SER A 97 -44.18 0.72 -6.26
N ARG A 98 -45.10 0.38 -5.35
CA ARG A 98 -44.76 -0.34 -4.11
C ARG A 98 -43.99 -1.64 -4.37
N GLN A 99 -44.39 -2.38 -5.41
CA GLN A 99 -43.73 -3.63 -5.79
C GLN A 99 -42.29 -3.40 -6.30
N MET A 100 -42.06 -2.38 -7.13
CA MET A 100 -40.72 -2.04 -7.61
C MET A 100 -39.82 -1.54 -6.48
N LEU A 101 -40.35 -0.74 -5.56
CA LEU A 101 -39.62 -0.29 -4.38
C LEU A 101 -39.15 -1.49 -3.54
N THR A 102 -40.01 -2.47 -3.27
CA THR A 102 -39.64 -3.69 -2.52
C THR A 102 -38.53 -4.48 -3.23
N ILE A 103 -38.63 -4.64 -4.55
CA ILE A 103 -37.62 -5.36 -5.35
C ILE A 103 -36.27 -4.65 -5.29
N VAL A 104 -36.24 -3.32 -5.51
CA VAL A 104 -35.01 -2.52 -5.47
C VAL A 104 -34.36 -2.59 -4.09
N MET A 105 -35.14 -2.42 -3.03
CA MET A 105 -34.63 -2.46 -1.65
C MET A 105 -34.10 -3.84 -1.26
N ALA A 106 -34.80 -4.91 -1.65
CA ALA A 106 -34.37 -6.28 -1.42
C ALA A 106 -33.10 -6.62 -2.21
N SER A 107 -33.04 -6.22 -3.49
CA SER A 107 -31.87 -6.41 -4.34
C SER A 107 -30.65 -5.67 -3.80
N TRP A 108 -30.82 -4.45 -3.29
CA TRP A 108 -29.71 -3.70 -2.71
C TRP A 108 -29.18 -4.33 -1.42
N LEU A 109 -30.09 -4.79 -0.55
CA LEU A 109 -29.71 -5.49 0.68
C LEU A 109 -28.95 -6.79 0.36
N PHE A 110 -29.37 -7.51 -0.69
CA PHE A 110 -28.63 -8.66 -1.20
C PHE A 110 -27.21 -8.29 -1.64
N THR A 111 -27.02 -7.18 -2.36
CA THR A 111 -25.69 -6.69 -2.76
C THR A 111 -24.79 -6.38 -1.55
N ILE A 112 -25.35 -5.82 -0.47
CA ILE A 112 -24.61 -5.56 0.77
C ILE A 112 -24.06 -6.87 1.36
N VAL A 113 -24.89 -7.92 1.40
CA VAL A 113 -24.48 -9.24 1.90
C VAL A 113 -23.46 -9.88 0.95
N ALA A 114 -23.68 -9.78 -0.36
CA ALA A 114 -22.76 -10.31 -1.37
C ALA A 114 -21.34 -9.69 -1.25
N ASN A 115 -21.23 -8.42 -0.86
CA ASN A 115 -19.95 -7.75 -0.65
C ASN A 115 -19.07 -8.41 0.44
N LEU A 116 -19.66 -9.14 1.40
CA LEU A 116 -18.89 -9.87 2.42
C LEU A 116 -18.03 -11.00 1.81
N PHE A 117 -18.45 -11.51 0.66
CA PHE A 117 -17.72 -12.54 -0.09
C PHE A 117 -16.68 -11.95 -1.04
N ILE A 118 -16.67 -10.64 -1.25
CA ILE A 118 -15.68 -9.99 -2.11
C ILE A 118 -14.36 -9.84 -1.34
N PRO A 119 -13.24 -10.35 -1.87
CA PRO A 119 -11.92 -10.20 -1.25
C PRO A 119 -11.48 -8.74 -1.10
N GLU A 120 -10.70 -8.44 -0.06
CA GLU A 120 -10.33 -7.04 0.22
C GLU A 120 -9.37 -6.41 -0.79
N PHE A 121 -8.62 -7.24 -1.54
CA PHE A 121 -7.72 -6.76 -2.59
C PHE A 121 -8.44 -6.07 -3.75
N VAL A 122 -9.74 -6.35 -3.95
CA VAL A 122 -10.53 -5.76 -5.03
C VAL A 122 -10.67 -4.24 -4.84
N TYR A 123 -10.95 -3.82 -3.62
CA TYR A 123 -11.15 -2.41 -3.27
C TYR A 123 -9.91 -1.75 -2.65
N GLY A 124 -9.14 -2.48 -1.83
CA GLY A 124 -8.02 -1.95 -1.07
C GLY A 124 -6.63 -2.44 -1.50
N THR A 125 -5.63 -2.08 -0.72
CA THR A 125 -4.30 -2.70 -0.73
C THR A 125 -4.16 -3.51 0.55
N THR A 126 -4.18 -4.83 0.42
CA THR A 126 -3.96 -5.76 1.54
C THR A 126 -2.54 -5.64 2.07
N VAL A 127 -2.28 -6.17 3.26
CA VAL A 127 -0.93 -6.23 3.85
C VAL A 127 0.04 -6.96 2.91
N GLU A 128 -0.37 -8.07 2.31
CA GLU A 128 0.41 -8.80 1.29
C GLU A 128 0.81 -7.91 0.09
N LEU A 129 -0.15 -7.16 -0.49
CA LEU A 129 0.15 -6.24 -1.58
C LEU A 129 1.02 -5.06 -1.13
N LEU A 130 0.94 -4.69 0.14
CA LEU A 130 1.80 -3.67 0.74
C LEU A 130 3.24 -4.19 0.88
N GLU A 131 3.42 -5.42 1.35
CA GLU A 131 4.70 -6.12 1.42
C GLU A 131 5.34 -6.23 0.04
N ALA A 132 4.58 -6.60 -0.99
CA ALA A 132 5.09 -6.66 -2.37
C ALA A 132 5.58 -5.30 -2.88
N LYS A 133 4.93 -4.19 -2.48
CA LYS A 133 5.39 -2.83 -2.81
C LYS A 133 6.66 -2.46 -2.06
N VAL A 134 6.79 -2.86 -0.80
CA VAL A 134 8.00 -2.64 -0.01
C VAL A 134 9.15 -3.47 -0.57
N LEU A 135 8.88 -4.71 -1.00
CA LEU A 135 9.87 -5.58 -1.63
C LEU A 135 10.47 -4.92 -2.87
N LEU A 136 9.64 -4.32 -3.73
CA LEU A 136 10.12 -3.57 -4.90
C LEU A 136 11.03 -2.39 -4.51
N ILE A 137 10.74 -1.70 -3.41
CA ILE A 137 11.61 -0.62 -2.89
C ILE A 137 12.94 -1.21 -2.39
N VAL A 138 12.90 -2.32 -1.66
CA VAL A 138 14.10 -3.02 -1.17
C VAL A 138 14.97 -3.48 -2.34
N ASP A 139 14.38 -4.05 -3.39
CA ASP A 139 15.08 -4.44 -4.61
C ASP A 139 15.74 -3.26 -5.30
N THR A 140 15.03 -2.13 -5.40
CA THR A 140 15.58 -0.88 -5.96
C THR A 140 16.78 -0.38 -5.13
N LEU A 141 16.69 -0.45 -3.80
CA LEU A 141 17.80 -0.06 -2.93
C LEU A 141 18.98 -1.02 -3.03
N LEU A 142 18.75 -2.34 -3.17
CA LEU A 142 19.80 -3.33 -3.40
C LEU A 142 20.50 -3.11 -4.74
N GLU A 143 19.74 -2.84 -5.81
CA GLU A 143 20.29 -2.51 -7.12
C GLU A 143 21.16 -1.24 -7.05
N LEU A 144 20.67 -0.20 -6.38
CA LEU A 144 21.41 1.03 -6.18
C LEU A 144 22.67 0.85 -5.33
N LEU A 145 22.63 -0.03 -4.32
CA LEU A 145 23.81 -0.38 -3.52
C LEU A 145 24.85 -1.12 -4.36
N ASN A 146 24.41 -2.10 -5.15
CA ASN A 146 25.27 -2.92 -5.98
C ASN A 146 25.85 -2.16 -7.19
N SER A 147 25.20 -1.08 -7.63
CA SER A 147 25.73 -0.23 -8.72
C SER A 147 26.97 0.56 -8.32
N GLY A 148 27.31 0.64 -7.03
CA GLY A 148 28.49 1.34 -6.53
C GLY A 148 28.41 2.87 -6.67
N THR A 149 27.24 3.40 -7.04
CA THR A 149 27.00 4.83 -7.29
C THR A 149 27.18 5.69 -6.04
N MET A 150 27.00 5.11 -4.85
CA MET A 150 27.29 5.76 -3.58
C MET A 150 28.59 5.19 -3.01
N GLU A 151 29.62 6.03 -2.90
CA GLU A 151 30.94 5.68 -2.34
C GLU A 151 30.84 5.35 -0.83
N PHE A 152 30.27 4.20 -0.48
CA PHE A 152 30.17 3.72 0.89
C PHE A 152 31.53 3.29 1.43
N THR A 153 31.71 3.43 2.74
CA THR A 153 32.76 2.68 3.43
C THR A 153 32.38 1.20 3.44
N GLU A 154 33.38 0.32 3.43
CA GLU A 154 33.17 -1.13 3.36
C GLU A 154 32.22 -1.64 4.47
N ALA A 155 32.41 -1.18 5.71
CA ALA A 155 31.54 -1.52 6.83
C ALA A 155 30.08 -1.03 6.64
N ALA A 156 29.88 0.19 6.13
CA ALA A 156 28.54 0.73 5.89
C ALA A 156 27.83 0.01 4.74
N PHE A 157 28.58 -0.35 3.69
CA PHE A 157 28.09 -1.14 2.57
C PHE A 157 27.58 -2.51 3.02
N PHE A 158 28.41 -3.28 3.74
CA PHE A 158 28.03 -4.61 4.20
C PHE A 158 26.84 -4.56 5.16
N LYS A 159 26.79 -3.56 6.04
CA LYS A 159 25.69 -3.43 6.98
C LYS A 159 24.37 -3.06 6.29
N ALA A 160 24.40 -2.11 5.34
CA ALA A 160 23.21 -1.76 4.56
C ALA A 160 22.73 -2.95 3.72
N ARG A 161 23.66 -3.71 3.13
CA ARG A 161 23.35 -4.92 2.38
C ARG A 161 22.71 -6.00 3.26
N GLU A 162 23.26 -6.24 4.44
CA GLU A 162 22.70 -7.19 5.41
C GLU A 162 21.26 -6.82 5.80
N ASP A 163 21.02 -5.54 6.11
CA ASP A 163 19.70 -5.06 6.50
C ASP A 163 18.68 -5.18 5.36
N LEU A 164 19.09 -4.87 4.12
CA LEU A 164 18.22 -5.00 2.94
C LEU A 164 17.96 -6.47 2.58
N LEU A 165 18.96 -7.35 2.66
CA LEU A 165 18.77 -8.79 2.41
C LEU A 165 17.88 -9.44 3.46
N ALA A 166 18.01 -9.05 4.72
CA ALA A 166 17.10 -9.48 5.78
C ALA A 166 15.67 -9.04 5.50
N ALA A 167 15.47 -7.76 5.12
CA ALA A 167 14.16 -7.25 4.74
C ALA A 167 13.57 -7.99 3.53
N HIS A 168 14.37 -8.21 2.49
CA HIS A 168 13.96 -8.93 1.28
C HIS A 168 13.51 -10.37 1.60
N THR A 169 14.31 -11.09 2.39
CA THR A 169 14.01 -12.49 2.76
C THR A 169 12.73 -12.58 3.57
N GLU A 170 12.58 -11.70 4.56
CA GLU A 170 11.41 -11.62 5.42
C GLU A 170 10.13 -11.35 4.62
N LEU A 171 10.13 -10.31 3.78
CA LEU A 171 8.97 -9.96 2.92
C LEU A 171 8.62 -11.10 1.96
N ARG A 172 9.63 -11.74 1.37
CA ARG A 172 9.39 -12.82 0.40
C ARG A 172 8.83 -14.08 1.09
N GLN A 173 9.30 -14.38 2.30
CA GLN A 173 8.77 -15.47 3.11
C GLN A 173 7.31 -15.21 3.50
N GLN A 174 6.98 -13.98 3.92
CA GLN A 174 5.61 -13.57 4.26
C GLN A 174 4.66 -13.72 3.08
N ILE A 175 5.07 -13.22 1.89
CA ILE A 175 4.29 -13.36 0.66
C ILE A 175 4.12 -14.84 0.28
N ASP A 176 5.16 -15.67 0.36
CA ASP A 176 5.03 -17.12 0.08
C ASP A 176 4.06 -17.81 1.05
N LEU A 177 4.09 -17.42 2.33
CA LEU A 177 3.18 -17.97 3.35
C LEU A 177 1.71 -17.58 3.10
N ALA A 178 1.42 -16.41 2.54
CA ALA A 178 0.05 -16.03 2.20
C ALA A 178 -0.54 -16.75 0.98
N HIS A 179 0.29 -17.40 0.17
CA HIS A 179 -0.13 -18.15 -1.01
C HIS A 179 -0.28 -19.66 -0.75
N ARG A 180 0.04 -20.14 0.46
CA ARG A 180 -0.11 -21.55 0.88
C ARG A 180 -1.44 -21.79 1.60
#